data_AF-A0A8H6VMP1-F1
#
_entry.id   AF-A0A8H6VMP1-F1
#
_cell.length_a   1.000
_cell.length_b   1.000
_cell.length_c   1.000
_cell.angle_alpha   90.00
_cell.angle_beta   90.00
_cell.angle_gamma   90.00
#
_symmetry.space_group_name_H-M   'P 1'
#
loop_
_entity.id
_entity.type
_entity.pdbx_description
1 polymer ?
#
loop_
_entity_poly.entity_id
_entity_poly.type
_entity_poly.pdbx_seq_one_letter_code
_entity_poly.pdbx_strand_id
1 'polypeptide(L)'
;MVQFVREDTVLSSKQRSKEYRKLTKYVYPVYVTHRGRNISLTQLYPLHEWKQRYKDLQVRLDRGLLAYEAYSLSELRRFAHEKCRRITTFPDDKLSLIQLLEEADEDMKFPLMDLPPELRCKIYEFSVASLNIPSKPTQPPITKICRIVRREALPIFNDHVSDTFQRT
;
A
#
# COMPACT_ATOMS: atom_id res chain seq x y z
N MET A 1 19.26 -24.46 32.40
CA MET A 1 18.04 -25.26 32.17
C MET A 1 16.87 -24.39 32.60
N VAL A 2 16.19 -23.73 31.66
CA VAL A 2 15.08 -22.82 31.97
C VAL A 2 13.87 -23.30 31.17
N GLN A 3 12.91 -23.89 31.88
CA GLN A 3 11.58 -24.18 31.36
C GLN A 3 10.70 -22.96 31.57
N PHE A 4 10.02 -22.54 30.50
CA PHE A 4 8.82 -21.72 30.61
C PHE A 4 7.67 -22.47 29.93
N VAL A 5 6.77 -22.99 30.76
CA VAL A 5 5.43 -23.42 30.37
C VAL A 5 4.53 -22.20 30.45
N ARG A 6 3.86 -21.83 29.36
CA ARG A 6 2.61 -21.06 29.41
C ARG A 6 1.64 -21.59 28.38
N GLU A 7 0.40 -21.70 28.85
CA GLU A 7 -0.73 -22.41 28.27
C GLU A 7 -1.21 -21.75 26.98
N ASP A 8 -1.06 -22.44 25.85
CA ASP A 8 -1.83 -22.14 24.65
C ASP A 8 -3.26 -22.61 24.87
N THR A 9 -4.09 -21.77 25.47
CA THR A 9 -5.54 -21.99 25.48
C THR A 9 -6.06 -21.75 24.07
N VAL A 10 -6.08 -22.81 23.26
CA VAL A 10 -6.76 -22.84 21.96
C VAL A 10 -8.25 -22.61 22.22
N LEU A 11 -8.70 -21.36 22.08
CA LEU A 11 -10.11 -21.02 22.23
C LEU A 11 -10.95 -21.83 21.23
N SER A 12 -11.90 -22.59 21.76
CA SER A 12 -12.90 -23.33 20.99
C SER A 12 -13.58 -22.41 19.96
N SER A 13 -13.93 -22.96 18.79
CA SER A 13 -14.60 -22.25 17.69
C SER A 13 -15.82 -21.44 18.15
N LYS A 14 -16.53 -21.94 19.18
CA LYS A 14 -17.68 -21.29 19.80
C LYS A 14 -17.30 -20.08 20.66
N GLN A 15 -16.18 -20.12 21.37
CA GLN A 15 -15.65 -18.98 22.13
C GLN A 15 -15.20 -17.86 21.21
N ARG A 16 -14.46 -18.20 20.14
CA ARG A 16 -14.03 -17.26 19.10
C ARG A 16 -15.25 -16.53 18.51
N SER A 17 -16.28 -17.27 18.10
CA SER A 17 -17.50 -16.70 17.50
C SER A 17 -18.25 -15.72 18.42
N LYS A 18 -18.23 -15.93 19.74
CA LYS A 18 -18.83 -15.01 20.73
C LYS A 18 -18.02 -13.74 20.93
N GLU A 19 -16.69 -13.81 20.94
CA GLU A 19 -15.80 -12.66 20.94
C GLU A 19 -15.98 -11.81 19.66
N TYR A 20 -16.03 -12.45 18.50
CA TYR A 20 -16.28 -11.79 17.21
C TYR A 20 -17.59 -10.98 17.22
N ARG A 21 -18.69 -11.52 17.78
CA ARG A 21 -19.97 -10.81 17.91
C ARG A 21 -19.93 -9.56 18.79
N LYS A 22 -19.02 -9.50 19.77
CA LYS A 22 -18.85 -8.32 20.63
C LYS A 22 -18.10 -7.20 19.92
N LEU A 23 -17.16 -7.54 19.03
CA LEU A 23 -16.35 -6.59 18.28
C LEU A 23 -17.05 -6.03 17.04
N THR A 24 -17.98 -6.77 16.43
CA THR A 24 -18.81 -6.31 15.29
C THR A 24 -19.79 -5.19 15.67
N LYS A 25 -19.95 -4.88 16.95
CA LYS A 25 -20.78 -3.74 17.41
C LYS A 25 -20.15 -2.37 17.07
N TYR A 26 -18.85 -2.35 16.73
CA TYR A 26 -18.15 -1.20 16.19
C TYR A 26 -17.73 -1.55 14.75
N VAL A 27 -18.50 -1.04 13.80
CA VAL A 27 -18.42 -1.35 12.37
C VAL A 27 -17.08 -0.87 11.79
N TYR A 28 -16.08 -1.75 11.79
CA TYR A 28 -14.95 -1.70 10.86
C TYR A 28 -15.18 -2.83 9.86
N PRO A 29 -15.23 -2.57 8.56
CA PRO A 29 -15.45 -3.63 7.60
C PRO A 29 -14.29 -4.62 7.71
N VAL A 30 -14.61 -5.86 8.11
CA VAL A 30 -13.72 -7.03 8.17
C VAL A 30 -13.23 -7.43 6.76
N TYR A 31 -13.72 -6.72 5.75
CA TYR A 31 -13.45 -6.92 4.34
C TYR A 31 -12.95 -5.64 3.70
N VAL A 32 -11.85 -5.73 2.96
CA VAL A 32 -11.42 -4.70 2.00
C VAL A 32 -11.77 -5.20 0.62
N THR A 33 -12.42 -4.38 -0.20
CA THR A 33 -12.66 -4.72 -1.61
C THR A 33 -11.63 -4.01 -2.48
N HIS A 34 -10.83 -4.78 -3.22
CA HIS A 34 -9.87 -4.23 -4.17
C HIS A 34 -9.97 -4.96 -5.50
N ARG A 35 -10.14 -4.21 -6.60
CA ARG A 35 -10.36 -4.74 -7.96
C ARG A 35 -11.46 -5.82 -8.02
N GLY A 36 -12.56 -5.59 -7.31
CA GLY A 36 -13.70 -6.51 -7.26
C GLY A 36 -13.51 -7.76 -6.39
N ARG A 37 -12.39 -7.88 -5.65
CA ARG A 37 -12.11 -9.02 -4.77
C ARG A 37 -12.27 -8.63 -3.31
N ASN A 38 -12.91 -9.48 -2.52
CA ASN A 38 -13.08 -9.29 -1.08
C ASN A 38 -11.92 -9.92 -0.31
N ILE A 39 -11.33 -9.15 0.61
CA ILE A 39 -10.20 -9.55 1.44
C ILE A 39 -10.69 -9.79 2.86
N SER A 40 -10.72 -11.04 3.34
CA SER A 40 -11.03 -11.31 4.75
C SER A 40 -9.76 -11.31 5.59
N LEU A 41 -9.55 -10.28 6.41
CA LEU A 41 -8.34 -10.19 7.27
C LEU A 41 -8.38 -11.14 8.47
N THR A 42 -9.58 -11.48 8.96
CA THR A 42 -9.77 -12.35 10.12
C THR A 42 -9.39 -13.81 9.88
N GLN A 43 -9.20 -14.21 8.62
CA GLN A 43 -8.75 -15.56 8.27
C GLN A 43 -7.23 -15.69 8.27
N LEU A 44 -6.51 -14.58 8.10
CA LEU A 44 -5.06 -14.56 7.91
C LEU A 44 -4.31 -13.97 9.12
N TYR A 45 -4.95 -13.07 9.88
CA TYR A 45 -4.30 -12.35 10.97
C TYR A 45 -5.05 -12.50 12.30
N PRO A 46 -4.32 -12.60 13.44
CA PRO A 46 -4.91 -12.50 14.76
C PRO A 46 -5.69 -11.19 14.98
N LEU A 47 -6.69 -11.23 15.87
CA LEU A 47 -7.56 -10.10 16.24
C LEU A 47 -6.84 -8.85 16.79
N HIS A 48 -5.59 -8.96 17.23
CA HIS A 48 -4.81 -7.81 17.68
C HIS A 48 -3.99 -7.16 16.54
N GLU A 49 -3.73 -7.89 15.46
CA GLU A 49 -2.86 -7.44 14.36
C GLU A 49 -3.66 -6.88 13.16
N TRP A 50 -4.88 -7.38 12.93
CA TRP A 50 -5.69 -6.96 11.77
C TRP A 50 -5.97 -5.46 11.70
N LYS A 51 -6.02 -4.73 12.84
CA LYS A 51 -6.22 -3.27 12.85
C LYS A 51 -5.04 -2.53 12.25
N GLN A 52 -3.82 -2.95 12.62
CA GLN A 52 -2.61 -2.38 12.05
C GLN A 52 -2.52 -2.77 10.57
N ARG A 53 -2.74 -4.06 10.28
CA ARG A 53 -2.72 -4.56 8.91
C ARG A 53 -3.73 -3.87 8.00
N TYR A 54 -4.93 -3.57 8.50
CA TYR A 54 -5.93 -2.81 7.76
C TYR A 54 -5.42 -1.42 7.37
N LYS A 55 -4.77 -0.70 8.29
CA LYS A 55 -4.16 0.60 7.99
C LYS A 55 -3.04 0.47 6.96
N ASP A 56 -2.19 -0.55 7.10
CA ASP A 56 -1.10 -0.81 6.16
C ASP A 56 -1.65 -1.08 4.75
N LEU A 57 -2.74 -1.86 4.66
CA LEU A 57 -3.43 -2.12 3.41
C LEU A 57 -4.07 -0.86 2.81
N GLN A 58 -4.66 0.03 3.62
CA GLN A 58 -5.18 1.30 3.11
C GLN A 58 -4.06 2.12 2.46
N VAL A 59 -2.94 2.31 3.15
CA VAL A 59 -1.76 3.03 2.61
C VAL A 59 -1.28 2.39 1.32
N ARG A 60 -1.26 1.06 1.27
CA ARG A 60 -0.82 0.30 0.11
C ARG A 60 -1.76 0.49 -1.09
N LEU A 61 -3.07 0.48 -0.86
CA LEU A 61 -4.08 0.75 -1.89
C LEU A 61 -4.03 2.20 -2.40
N ASP A 62 -3.81 3.16 -1.50
CA ASP A 62 -3.66 4.58 -1.87
C ASP A 62 -2.44 4.80 -2.78
N ARG A 63 -1.41 3.95 -2.64
CA ARG A 63 -0.23 3.92 -3.53
C ARG A 63 -0.46 3.17 -4.84
N GLY A 64 -1.66 2.65 -5.07
CA GLY A 64 -2.00 1.85 -6.26
C GLY A 64 -1.42 0.43 -6.26
N LEU A 65 -0.90 -0.04 -5.12
CA LEU A 65 -0.32 -1.38 -4.99
C LEU A 65 -1.41 -2.43 -4.70
N LEU A 66 -1.07 -3.70 -4.96
CA LEU A 66 -2.01 -4.80 -4.73
C LEU A 66 -2.07 -5.19 -3.26
N ALA A 67 -3.29 -5.42 -2.77
CA ALA A 67 -3.54 -6.16 -1.53
C ALA A 67 -3.51 -7.67 -1.81
N TYR A 68 -2.39 -8.31 -1.50
CA TYR A 68 -2.09 -9.70 -1.90
C TYR A 68 -2.96 -10.75 -1.18
N GLU A 69 -3.58 -10.41 -0.05
CA GLU A 69 -4.52 -11.26 0.67
C GLU A 69 -5.69 -11.71 -0.19
N ALA A 70 -6.09 -10.90 -1.17
CA ALA A 70 -7.17 -11.16 -2.11
C ALA A 70 -6.88 -12.30 -3.11
N TYR A 71 -5.64 -12.78 -3.15
CA TYR A 71 -5.17 -13.71 -4.17
C TYR A 71 -4.94 -15.11 -3.58
N SER A 72 -5.15 -16.11 -4.41
CA SER A 72 -4.86 -17.51 -4.09
C SER A 72 -3.35 -17.76 -3.99
N LEU A 73 -2.95 -18.81 -3.28
CA LEU A 73 -1.54 -19.17 -3.14
C LEU A 73 -0.84 -19.35 -4.51
N SER A 74 -1.53 -19.96 -5.47
CA SER A 74 -1.04 -20.14 -6.84
C SER A 74 -0.82 -18.81 -7.58
N GLU A 75 -1.73 -17.85 -7.43
CA GLU A 75 -1.56 -16.51 -8.01
C GLU A 75 -0.37 -15.77 -7.37
N LEU A 76 -0.20 -15.88 -6.04
CA LEU A 76 0.92 -15.26 -5.33
C LEU A 76 2.26 -15.84 -5.77
N ARG A 77 2.35 -17.15 -5.94
CA ARG A 77 3.55 -17.81 -6.49
C ARG A 77 3.87 -17.28 -7.88
N ARG A 78 2.87 -17.13 -8.75
CA ARG A 78 3.06 -16.54 -10.08
C ARG A 78 3.61 -15.11 -9.99
N PHE A 79 3.03 -14.27 -9.14
CA PHE A 79 3.55 -12.90 -8.94
C PHE A 79 4.98 -12.91 -8.43
N ALA A 80 5.32 -13.84 -7.52
CA ALA A 80 6.66 -13.93 -6.95
C ALA A 80 7.69 -14.34 -8.02
N HIS A 81 7.35 -15.25 -8.92
CA HIS A 81 8.19 -15.59 -10.07
C HIS A 81 8.41 -14.40 -11.02
N GLU A 82 7.38 -13.58 -11.25
CA GLU A 82 7.48 -12.44 -12.16
C GLU A 82 8.28 -11.27 -11.57
N LYS A 83 8.03 -10.94 -10.30
CA LYS A 83 8.63 -9.79 -9.59
C LYS A 83 9.99 -10.11 -8.98
N CYS A 84 10.14 -11.27 -8.35
CA CYS A 84 11.32 -11.62 -7.56
C CYS A 84 12.30 -12.50 -8.35
N ARG A 85 12.68 -12.08 -9.57
CA ARG A 85 13.51 -12.87 -10.51
C ARG A 85 14.87 -13.34 -9.95
N ARG A 86 15.35 -12.71 -8.88
CA ARG A 86 16.63 -13.04 -8.21
C ARG A 86 16.50 -14.11 -7.13
N ILE A 87 15.27 -14.51 -6.78
CA ILE A 87 15.00 -15.47 -5.71
C ILE A 87 14.80 -16.86 -6.32
N THR A 88 15.54 -17.84 -5.81
CA THR A 88 15.51 -19.22 -6.30
C THR A 88 14.58 -20.12 -5.50
N THR A 89 14.27 -19.73 -4.26
CA THR A 89 13.42 -20.50 -3.34
C THR A 89 12.28 -19.62 -2.82
N PHE A 90 11.05 -20.03 -3.07
CA PHE A 90 9.86 -19.30 -2.63
C PHE A 90 9.27 -19.96 -1.38
N PRO A 91 8.75 -19.16 -0.42
CA PRO A 91 7.99 -19.71 0.68
C PRO A 91 6.77 -20.49 0.20
N ASP A 92 6.44 -21.57 0.90
CA ASP A 92 5.28 -22.38 0.57
C ASP A 92 3.98 -21.84 1.17
N ASP A 93 4.06 -21.05 2.23
CA ASP A 93 2.91 -20.48 2.92
C ASP A 93 2.49 -19.11 2.35
N LYS A 94 1.21 -18.80 2.52
CA LYS A 94 0.60 -17.60 1.95
C LYS A 94 1.14 -16.31 2.58
N LEU A 95 1.38 -16.28 3.89
CA LEU A 95 1.76 -15.06 4.60
C LEU A 95 3.18 -14.64 4.25
N SER A 96 4.13 -15.58 4.21
CA SER A 96 5.49 -15.29 3.80
C SER A 96 5.59 -14.91 2.33
N LEU A 97 4.76 -15.49 1.45
CA LEU A 97 4.65 -15.01 0.06
C LEU A 97 4.11 -13.59 -0.05
N ILE A 98 3.12 -13.23 0.77
CA ILE A 98 2.62 -11.85 0.84
C ILE A 98 3.76 -10.92 1.27
N GLN A 99 4.41 -11.21 2.39
CA GLN A 99 5.52 -10.40 2.91
C GLN A 99 6.61 -10.22 1.86
N LEU A 100 7.02 -11.29 1.21
CA LEU A 100 8.03 -11.25 0.15
C LEU A 100 7.64 -10.33 -1.01
N LEU A 101 6.39 -10.42 -1.46
CA LEU A 101 5.90 -9.58 -2.55
C LEU A 101 5.77 -8.12 -2.13
N GLU A 102 5.40 -7.86 -0.89
CA GLU A 102 5.32 -6.51 -0.34
C GLU A 102 6.70 -5.88 -0.22
N GLU A 103 7.69 -6.61 0.30
CA GLU A 103 9.09 -6.19 0.34
C GLU A 103 9.61 -5.89 -1.06
N ALA A 104 9.33 -6.76 -2.04
CA ALA A 104 9.72 -6.53 -3.42
C ALA A 104 9.07 -5.27 -4.03
N ASP A 105 7.85 -4.91 -3.62
CA ASP A 105 7.20 -3.67 -4.04
C ASP A 105 7.81 -2.43 -3.36
N GLU A 106 8.26 -2.53 -2.11
CA GLU A 106 8.96 -1.44 -1.42
C GLU A 106 10.39 -1.22 -1.95
N ASP A 107 11.06 -2.30 -2.33
CA ASP A 107 12.40 -2.26 -2.92
C ASP A 107 12.40 -1.77 -4.37
N MET A 108 11.22 -1.68 -5.01
CA MET A 108 11.11 -1.22 -6.38
C MET A 108 11.44 0.28 -6.47
N LYS A 109 12.66 0.56 -6.93
CA LYS A 109 13.13 1.93 -7.16
C LYS A 109 12.85 2.37 -8.59
N PHE A 110 12.20 3.51 -8.74
CA PHE A 110 12.09 4.20 -10.01
C PHE A 110 13.22 5.24 -10.11
N PRO A 111 14.21 5.07 -11.01
CA PRO A 111 15.34 5.97 -11.13
C PRO A 111 14.94 7.26 -11.86
N LEU A 112 14.10 8.09 -11.22
CA LEU A 112 13.54 9.31 -11.79
C LEU A 112 14.64 10.24 -12.35
N MET A 113 15.80 10.30 -11.68
CA MET A 113 16.91 11.18 -12.05
C MET A 113 17.72 10.69 -13.25
N ASP A 114 17.61 9.41 -13.60
CA ASP A 114 18.30 8.84 -14.76
C ASP A 114 17.53 9.13 -16.07
N LEU A 115 16.29 9.62 -15.95
CA LEU A 115 15.50 10.06 -17.10
C LEU A 115 15.98 11.41 -17.63
N PRO A 116 15.86 11.69 -18.93
CA PRO A 116 16.00 13.03 -19.48
C PRO A 116 15.06 14.05 -18.83
N PRO A 117 15.44 15.33 -18.74
CA PRO A 117 14.60 16.39 -18.14
C PRO A 117 13.19 16.45 -18.72
N GLU A 118 13.02 16.24 -20.02
CA GLU A 118 11.74 16.31 -20.72
C GLU A 118 10.76 15.25 -20.19
N LEU A 119 11.25 14.03 -19.94
CA LEU A 119 10.44 12.96 -19.37
C LEU A 119 10.13 13.20 -17.90
N ARG A 120 11.07 13.75 -17.13
CA ARG A 120 10.81 14.15 -15.74
C ARG A 120 9.72 15.22 -15.67
N CYS A 121 9.78 16.24 -16.52
CA CYS A 121 8.75 17.28 -16.63
C CYS A 121 7.39 16.67 -16.96
N LYS A 122 7.30 15.70 -17.88
CA LYS A 122 6.03 14.99 -18.14
C LYS A 122 5.47 14.29 -16.91
N ILE A 123 6.32 13.65 -16.11
CA ILE A 123 5.89 13.04 -14.84
C ILE A 123 5.38 14.11 -13.87
N TYR A 124 6.05 15.26 -13.80
CA TYR A 124 5.60 16.38 -12.96
C TYR A 124 4.26 16.95 -13.43
N GLU A 125 4.03 17.09 -14.74
CA GLU A 125 2.74 17.49 -15.31
C GLU A 125 1.61 16.55 -14.85
N PHE A 126 1.80 15.23 -15.00
CA PHE A 126 0.82 14.24 -14.53
C PHE A 126 0.60 14.29 -13.02
N SER A 127 1.68 14.44 -12.25
CA SER A 127 1.60 14.56 -10.79
C SER A 127 0.81 15.78 -10.37
N VAL A 128 1.11 16.95 -10.95
CA VAL A 128 0.46 18.23 -10.64
C VAL A 128 -1.01 18.21 -11.06
N ALA A 129 -1.33 17.67 -12.24
CA ALA A 129 -2.71 17.58 -12.74
C ALA A 129 -3.61 16.66 -11.87
N SER A 130 -3.02 15.75 -11.11
CA SER A 130 -3.74 14.86 -10.18
C SER A 130 -4.06 15.53 -8.83
N LEU A 131 -3.52 16.72 -8.57
CA LEU A 131 -3.69 17.43 -7.30
C LEU A 131 -5.02 18.17 -7.29
N ASN A 132 -5.76 18.01 -6.19
CA ASN A 132 -6.87 18.90 -5.87
C ASN A 132 -6.32 20.21 -5.30
N ILE A 133 -6.18 21.25 -6.15
CA ILE A 133 -5.62 22.54 -5.75
C ILE A 133 -6.61 23.30 -4.85
N PRO A 134 -6.22 23.66 -3.60
CA PRO A 134 -7.05 24.51 -2.75
C PRO A 134 -7.01 25.97 -3.20
N SER A 135 -7.98 26.78 -2.76
CA SER A 135 -8.07 28.22 -3.08
C SER A 135 -6.83 29.04 -2.69
N LYS A 136 -6.05 28.56 -1.72
CA LYS A 136 -4.74 29.11 -1.35
C LYS A 136 -3.66 28.04 -1.57
N PRO A 137 -3.12 27.93 -2.80
CA PRO A 137 -2.13 26.91 -3.12
C PRO A 137 -0.84 27.15 -2.33
N THR A 138 -0.26 26.06 -1.82
CA THR A 138 1.07 26.06 -1.23
C THR A 138 2.00 25.19 -2.07
N GLN A 139 3.30 25.38 -1.94
CA GLN A 139 4.28 24.61 -2.73
C GLN A 139 4.12 23.11 -2.48
N PRO A 140 3.96 22.30 -3.53
CA PRO A 140 3.70 20.87 -3.38
C PRO A 140 4.94 20.15 -2.85
N PRO A 141 4.77 19.06 -2.07
CA PRO A 141 5.88 18.32 -1.47
C PRO A 141 6.98 17.90 -2.46
N ILE A 142 6.61 17.57 -3.71
CA ILE A 142 7.56 17.17 -4.76
C ILE A 142 8.64 18.24 -5.01
N THR A 143 8.30 19.53 -4.90
CA THR A 143 9.24 20.65 -5.11
C THR A 143 10.22 20.87 -3.95
N LYS A 144 10.13 20.06 -2.89
CA LYS A 144 10.99 20.14 -1.70
C LYS A 144 12.06 19.05 -1.65
N ILE A 145 12.04 18.09 -2.58
CA ILE A 145 12.93 16.91 -2.54
C ILE A 145 14.40 17.32 -2.78
N CYS A 146 14.68 18.00 -3.89
CA CYS A 146 16.02 18.49 -4.20
C CYS A 146 15.98 19.68 -5.17
N ARG A 147 17.14 20.33 -5.40
CA ARG A 147 17.24 21.54 -6.25
C ARG A 147 16.82 21.30 -7.70
N ILE A 148 17.14 20.14 -8.28
CA ILE A 148 16.81 19.80 -9.68
C ILE A 148 15.29 19.66 -9.83
N VAL A 149 14.68 18.77 -9.03
CA VAL A 149 13.21 18.57 -9.05
C VAL A 149 12.49 19.88 -8.78
N ARG A 150 12.98 20.70 -7.84
CA ARG A 150 12.39 22.00 -7.56
C ARG A 150 12.39 22.92 -8.78
N ARG A 151 13.53 23.03 -9.46
CA ARG A 151 13.69 23.91 -10.62
C ARG A 151 12.78 23.49 -11.78
N GLU A 152 12.56 22.20 -11.94
CA GLU A 152 11.76 21.63 -13.03
C GLU A 152 10.26 21.61 -12.70
N ALA A 153 9.87 21.18 -11.51
CA ALA A 153 8.46 21.00 -11.14
C ALA A 153 7.76 22.28 -10.66
N LEU A 154 8.49 23.24 -10.09
CA LEU A 154 7.86 24.45 -9.52
C LEU A 154 7.21 25.35 -10.59
N PRO A 155 7.81 25.62 -11.76
CA PRO A 155 7.14 26.35 -12.83
C PRO A 155 5.86 25.66 -13.30
N ILE A 156 5.90 24.34 -13.51
CA ILE A 156 4.75 23.53 -13.94
C ILE A 156 3.60 23.66 -12.93
N PHE A 157 3.89 23.62 -11.64
CA PHE A 157 2.88 23.81 -10.60
C PHE A 157 2.27 25.20 -10.64
N ASN A 158 3.09 26.25 -10.75
CA ASN A 158 2.60 27.63 -10.78
C ASN A 158 1.71 27.89 -12.01
N ASP A 159 2.11 27.38 -13.18
CA ASP A 159 1.32 27.49 -14.41
C ASP A 159 -0.03 26.79 -14.27
N HIS A 160 -0.05 25.57 -13.72
CA HIS A 160 -1.29 24.83 -13.48
C HIS A 160 -2.23 25.53 -12.48
N VAL A 161 -1.64 26.14 -11.44
CA VAL A 161 -2.37 26.96 -10.48
C VAL A 161 -3.01 28.17 -11.16
N SER A 162 -2.24 28.92 -11.97
CA SER A 162 -2.74 30.07 -12.71
C SER A 162 -3.87 29.71 -13.67
N ASP A 163 -3.73 28.61 -14.42
CA ASP A 163 -4.77 28.10 -15.33
C ASP A 163 -6.06 27.74 -14.61
N THR A 164 -5.96 27.16 -13.42
CA THR A 164 -7.12 26.74 -12.62
C THR A 164 -7.95 27.94 -12.18
N PHE A 165 -7.30 29.04 -11.77
CA PHE A 165 -7.98 30.26 -11.32
C PHE A 165 -8.46 31.19 -12.44
N GLN A 166 -7.99 31.02 -13.67
CA GLN A 166 -8.51 31.76 -14.84
C GLN A 166 -9.81 31.16 -15.40
N ARG A 167 -10.11 29.89 -15.08
CA ARG A 167 -11.29 29.16 -15.59
C ARG A 167 -12.51 29.23 -14.66
N THR A 168 -12.35 29.79 -13.46
CA THR A 168 -13.42 30.00 -12.45
C THR A 168 -13.89 31.43 -12.46
#